data_AF-X8EDH8-F1
#
_entry.id   AF-X8EDH8-F1
#
_cell.length_a   1.000
_cell.length_b   1.000
_cell.length_c   1.000
_cell.angle_alpha   90.00
_cell.angle_beta   90.00
_cell.angle_gamma   90.00
#
_symmetry.space_group_name_H-M   'P 1'
#
loop_
_entity.id
_entity.type
_entity.pdbx_description
1 polymer ?
#
loop_
_entity_poly.entity_id
_entity_poly.type
_entity_poly.pdbx_seq_one_letter_code
_entity_poly.pdbx_strand_id
1 'polypeptide(L)'
;MPDVTKYQYWNGDHNAWVPNNPGAATPVFPGPVGEMSAQYNDYLKQYLVLYTNGGSNDVVARTAPAPQGPWSPEQVLVSSFQMPGGIYAPMLHPWSTGKDLYFNLSLWSAYDVMLMHTELP
;
A
#
# COMPACT_ATOMS: atom_id res chain seq x y z
N MET A 1 16.66 1.50 18.07
CA MET A 1 16.62 1.36 16.59
C MET A 1 16.59 -0.12 16.26
N PRO A 2 15.85 -0.55 15.22
CA PRO A 2 15.89 -1.94 14.77
C PRO A 2 17.30 -2.36 14.33
N ASP A 3 17.65 -3.63 14.53
CA ASP A 3 18.89 -4.22 14.04
C ASP A 3 18.72 -4.66 12.58
N VAL A 4 19.30 -3.88 11.64
CA VAL A 4 19.16 -4.11 10.20
C VAL A 4 19.79 -5.43 9.74
N THR A 5 20.72 -6.00 10.52
CA THR A 5 21.34 -7.29 10.18
C THR A 5 20.38 -8.47 10.33
N LYS A 6 19.25 -8.28 11.02
CA LYS A 6 18.18 -9.26 11.17
C LYS A 6 17.17 -9.23 10.04
N TYR A 7 17.25 -8.26 9.13
CA TYR A 7 16.27 -8.12 8.07
C TYR A 7 16.42 -9.23 7.03
N GLN A 8 15.30 -9.60 6.43
CA GLN A 8 15.24 -10.53 5.32
C GLN A 8 14.53 -9.86 4.15
N TYR A 9 14.95 -10.20 2.94
CA TYR A 9 14.47 -9.60 1.70
C TYR A 9 13.88 -10.68 0.81
N TRP A 10 12.65 -10.48 0.35
CA TRP A 10 11.97 -11.46 -0.50
C TRP A 10 12.62 -11.51 -1.89
N ASN A 11 13.01 -12.71 -2.31
CA ASN A 11 13.47 -13.00 -3.67
C ASN A 11 12.46 -13.94 -4.35
N GLY A 12 11.76 -13.41 -5.34
CA GLY A 12 10.75 -14.13 -6.11
C GLY A 12 11.33 -15.16 -7.08
N ASP A 13 12.54 -14.96 -7.59
CA ASP A 13 13.21 -15.89 -8.50
C ASP A 13 13.54 -17.22 -7.81
N HIS A 14 13.90 -17.15 -6.52
CA HIS A 14 14.19 -18.30 -5.67
C HIS A 14 13.04 -18.69 -4.73
N ASN A 15 11.94 -17.92 -4.75
CA ASN A 15 10.79 -18.08 -3.86
C ASN A 15 11.19 -18.19 -2.37
N ALA A 16 12.11 -17.32 -1.92
CA ALA A 16 12.72 -17.41 -0.60
C ALA A 16 13.05 -16.04 0.01
N TRP A 17 13.04 -15.97 1.34
CA TRP A 17 13.54 -14.83 2.11
C TRP A 17 15.06 -14.94 2.28
N VAL A 18 15.79 -13.94 1.77
CA VAL A 18 17.25 -13.90 1.84
C VAL A 18 17.68 -12.98 2.99
N PRO A 19 18.43 -13.49 3.99
CA PRO A 19 18.86 -12.66 5.12
C PRO A 19 19.92 -11.64 4.71
N ASN A 20 19.80 -10.42 5.25
CA ASN A 20 20.82 -9.38 5.22
C ASN A 20 21.39 -9.04 3.82
N ASN A 21 20.56 -9.19 2.77
CA ASN A 21 20.96 -8.87 1.40
C ASN A 21 19.85 -8.09 0.65
N PRO A 22 19.83 -6.75 0.74
CA PRO A 22 18.84 -5.94 0.05
C PRO A 22 18.90 -6.05 -1.48
N GLY A 23 20.08 -6.33 -2.05
CA GLY A 23 20.24 -6.51 -3.50
C GLY A 23 19.58 -7.77 -4.06
N ALA A 24 19.17 -8.70 -3.19
CA ALA A 24 18.42 -9.89 -3.59
C ALA A 24 16.90 -9.64 -3.73
N ALA A 25 16.40 -8.48 -3.32
CA ALA A 25 14.98 -8.19 -3.34
C ALA A 25 14.42 -8.11 -4.76
N THR A 26 13.28 -8.75 -5.01
CA THR A 26 12.55 -8.64 -6.28
C THR A 26 11.24 -7.88 -6.06
N PRO A 27 10.74 -7.11 -7.07
CA PRO A 27 9.43 -6.50 -6.99
C PRO A 27 8.31 -7.53 -6.75
N VAL A 28 7.35 -7.19 -5.88
CA VAL A 28 6.18 -8.04 -5.59
C VAL A 28 4.94 -7.67 -6.42
N PHE A 29 4.93 -6.47 -7.01
CA PHE A 29 3.98 -5.99 -8.03
C PHE A 29 4.61 -4.83 -8.82
N PRO A 30 4.10 -4.52 -10.03
CA PRO A 30 4.66 -3.44 -10.84
C PRO A 30 4.46 -2.06 -10.21
N GLY A 31 5.48 -1.21 -10.33
CA GLY A 31 5.37 0.22 -10.04
C GLY A 31 5.02 1.04 -11.29
N PRO A 32 5.02 2.39 -11.18
CA PRO A 32 5.48 3.18 -10.04
C PRO A 32 4.50 3.23 -8.86
N VAL A 33 5.03 3.08 -7.65
CA VAL A 33 4.29 3.14 -6.38
C VAL A 33 4.75 4.35 -5.59
N GLY A 34 3.84 5.28 -5.28
CA GLY A 34 4.07 6.42 -4.40
C GLY A 34 3.56 6.18 -2.98
N GLU A 35 4.39 6.49 -1.99
CA GLU A 35 4.04 6.64 -0.57
C GLU A 35 3.02 5.61 -0.05
N MET A 36 3.44 4.34 -0.01
CA MET A 36 2.60 3.21 0.36
C MET A 36 2.35 3.11 1.87
N SER A 37 1.16 2.65 2.25
CA SER A 37 0.88 2.06 3.55
C SER A 37 0.38 0.61 3.42
N ALA A 38 0.66 -0.21 4.43
CA ALA A 38 0.31 -1.63 4.44
C ALA A 38 -0.23 -2.05 5.81
N GLN A 39 -1.27 -2.88 5.83
CA GLN A 39 -1.84 -3.45 7.05
C GLN A 39 -2.43 -4.83 6.77
N TYR A 40 -2.42 -5.74 7.74
CA TYR A 40 -3.25 -6.94 7.67
C TYR A 40 -4.69 -6.60 8.05
N ASN A 41 -5.65 -6.96 7.20
CA ASN A 41 -7.07 -6.75 7.44
C ASN A 41 -7.74 -8.07 7.88
N ASP A 42 -8.32 -8.06 9.08
CA ASP A 42 -8.93 -9.25 9.68
C ASP A 42 -10.25 -9.68 9.06
N TYR A 43 -10.95 -8.81 8.31
CA TYR A 43 -12.19 -9.17 7.62
C TYR A 43 -11.90 -9.91 6.31
N LEU A 44 -10.99 -9.37 5.50
CA LEU A 44 -10.54 -10.00 4.25
C LEU A 44 -9.59 -11.19 4.47
N LYS A 45 -8.97 -11.29 5.66
CA LYS A 45 -7.88 -12.21 5.97
C LYS A 45 -6.69 -12.07 5.02
N GLN A 46 -6.42 -10.84 4.60
CA GLN A 46 -5.40 -10.49 3.62
C GLN A 46 -4.60 -9.28 4.08
N TYR A 47 -3.36 -9.18 3.60
CA TYR A 47 -2.62 -7.94 3.57
C TYR A 47 -3.30 -6.99 2.60
N LEU A 48 -3.50 -5.74 3.02
CA LEU A 48 -4.04 -4.64 2.24
C LEU A 48 -2.96 -3.57 2.13
N VAL A 49 -2.74 -3.08 0.91
CA VAL A 49 -1.89 -1.92 0.67
C VAL A 49 -2.68 -0.81 0.00
N LEU A 50 -2.39 0.43 0.38
CA LEU A 50 -2.81 1.63 -0.33
C LEU A 50 -1.57 2.37 -0.83
N TYR A 51 -1.63 2.91 -2.05
CA TYR A 51 -0.59 3.77 -2.58
C TYR A 51 -1.12 4.69 -3.68
N THR A 52 -0.36 5.73 -4.00
CA THR A 52 -0.63 6.56 -5.18
C THR A 52 0.04 5.93 -6.40
N ASN A 53 -0.74 5.59 -7.42
CA ASN A 53 -0.21 5.07 -8.68
C ASN A 53 0.53 6.21 -9.41
N GLY A 54 1.84 6.05 -9.64
CA GLY A 54 2.66 7.13 -10.22
C GLY A 54 2.38 7.44 -11.69
N GLY A 55 1.57 6.63 -12.39
CA GLY A 55 1.10 6.91 -13.74
C GLY A 55 -0.19 7.74 -13.77
N SER A 56 -1.21 7.33 -13.00
CA SER A 56 -2.53 8.00 -12.99
C SER A 56 -2.72 9.05 -11.89
N ASN A 57 -1.84 9.05 -10.88
CA ASN A 57 -2.01 9.78 -9.63
C ASN A 57 -3.26 9.36 -8.82
N ASP A 58 -3.88 8.23 -9.15
CA ASP A 58 -5.01 7.69 -8.39
C ASP A 58 -4.53 7.02 -7.09
N VAL A 59 -5.36 7.04 -6.06
CA VAL A 59 -5.17 6.18 -4.88
C VAL A 59 -5.76 4.83 -5.20
N VAL A 60 -4.92 3.79 -5.14
CA VAL A 60 -5.30 2.41 -5.43
C VAL A 60 -5.04 1.51 -4.23
N ALA A 61 -5.85 0.46 -4.14
CA ALA A 61 -5.71 -0.64 -3.20
C ALA A 61 -5.29 -1.93 -3.91
N ARG A 62 -4.51 -2.76 -3.22
CA ARG A 62 -4.29 -4.17 -3.58
C ARG A 62 -4.36 -5.04 -2.33
N THR A 63 -4.71 -6.31 -2.52
CA THR A 63 -4.70 -7.29 -1.44
C THR A 63 -3.85 -8.52 -1.77
N ALA A 64 -3.36 -9.21 -0.74
CA ALA A 64 -2.60 -10.45 -0.88
C ALA A 64 -2.76 -11.37 0.34
N PRO A 65 -2.67 -12.70 0.17
CA PRO A 65 -2.68 -13.64 1.29
C PRO A 65 -1.36 -13.64 2.08
N ALA A 66 -0.26 -13.16 1.51
CA ALA A 66 1.05 -13.04 2.15
C ALA A 66 1.73 -11.71 1.79
N PRO A 67 2.71 -11.22 2.58
CA PRO A 67 3.39 -9.94 2.29
C PRO A 67 4.06 -9.89 0.92
N GLN A 68 4.51 -11.04 0.42
CA GLN A 68 5.14 -11.18 -0.89
C GLN A 68 4.16 -11.41 -2.05
N GLY A 69 2.86 -11.52 -1.77
CA GLY A 69 1.83 -11.81 -2.77
C GLY A 69 1.29 -13.25 -2.73
N PRO A 70 0.62 -13.72 -3.80
CA PRO A 70 0.32 -12.96 -5.02
C PRO A 70 -0.61 -11.77 -4.73
N TRP A 71 -0.26 -10.61 -5.27
CA TRP A 71 -1.04 -9.38 -5.12
C TRP A 71 -2.16 -9.30 -6.15
N SER A 72 -3.33 -8.82 -5.74
CA SER A 72 -4.46 -8.54 -6.62
C SER A 72 -4.11 -7.48 -7.67
N PRO A 73 -4.91 -7.37 -8.75
CA PRO A 73 -4.95 -6.15 -9.56
C PRO A 73 -5.27 -4.91 -8.71
N GLU A 74 -4.99 -3.73 -9.26
CA GLU A 74 -5.35 -2.46 -8.63
C GLU A 74 -6.87 -2.29 -8.57
N GLN A 75 -7.35 -1.86 -7.40
CA GLN A 75 -8.68 -1.32 -7.22
C GLN A 75 -8.57 0.18 -6.94
N VAL A 76 -9.13 1.03 -7.80
CA VAL A 76 -9.14 2.48 -7.56
C VAL A 76 -10.07 2.81 -6.40
N LEU A 77 -9.56 3.52 -5.40
CA LEU A 77 -10.34 4.06 -4.28
C LEU A 77 -10.67 5.53 -4.47
N VAL A 78 -9.71 6.33 -4.94
CA VAL A 78 -9.88 7.75 -5.20
C VAL A 78 -9.24 8.09 -6.53
N SER A 79 -10.05 8.60 -7.47
CA SER A 79 -9.49 9.07 -8.73
C SER A 79 -8.92 10.48 -8.57
N SER A 80 -7.76 10.73 -9.17
CA SER A 80 -7.15 12.07 -9.23
C SER A 80 -8.03 13.09 -9.95
N PHE A 81 -8.94 12.65 -10.82
CA PHE A 81 -9.91 13.52 -11.48
C PHE A 81 -11.04 13.98 -10.57
N GLN A 82 -11.39 13.18 -9.55
CA GLN A 82 -12.39 13.54 -8.55
C GLN A 82 -11.83 14.50 -7.50
N MET A 83 -10.51 14.44 -7.26
CA MET A 83 -9.80 15.27 -6.30
C MET A 83 -8.56 15.90 -6.96
N PRO A 84 -8.76 16.93 -7.82
CA PRO A 84 -7.65 17.59 -8.50
C PRO A 84 -6.78 18.36 -7.50
N GLY A 85 -5.51 18.54 -7.84
CA GLY A 85 -4.56 19.30 -7.02
C GLY A 85 -3.45 18.46 -6.38
N GLY A 86 -3.29 17.20 -6.80
CA GLY A 86 -2.19 16.33 -6.38
C GLY A 86 -2.48 15.63 -5.07
N ILE A 87 -3.36 14.61 -5.12
CA ILE A 87 -3.54 13.67 -4.00
C ILE A 87 -2.32 12.76 -3.87
N TYR A 88 -1.84 12.52 -2.64
CA TYR A 88 -0.66 11.70 -2.37
C TYR A 88 -0.66 11.12 -0.94
N ALA A 89 0.22 10.14 -0.70
CA ALA A 89 0.45 9.52 0.61
C ALA A 89 -0.82 9.00 1.32
N PRO A 90 -1.54 8.03 0.72
CA PRO A 90 -2.65 7.36 1.39
C PRO A 90 -2.14 6.49 2.55
N MET A 91 -2.38 6.92 3.79
CA MET A 91 -1.89 6.25 4.99
C MET A 91 -3.04 5.57 5.75
N LEU A 92 -3.04 4.24 5.77
CA LEU A 92 -3.98 3.42 6.54
C LEU A 92 -4.03 3.85 8.01
N HIS A 93 -5.23 4.06 8.53
CA HIS A 93 -5.42 4.37 9.94
C HIS A 93 -5.19 3.10 10.78
N PRO A 94 -4.33 3.11 11.83
CA PRO A 94 -3.92 1.89 12.54
C PRO A 94 -5.06 1.18 13.28
N TRP A 95 -6.17 1.87 13.52
CA TRP A 95 -7.37 1.30 14.15
C TRP A 95 -8.47 0.94 13.14
N SER A 96 -8.21 1.09 11.83
CA SER A 96 -9.11 0.60 10.80
C SER A 96 -9.14 -0.92 10.84
N THR A 97 -10.31 -1.49 11.05
CA THR A 97 -10.52 -2.94 11.19
C THR A 97 -11.88 -3.31 10.59
N GLY A 98 -12.10 -4.59 10.35
CA GLY A 98 -13.35 -5.04 9.76
C GLY A 98 -13.49 -4.60 8.29
N LYS A 99 -14.73 -4.33 7.88
CA LYS A 99 -15.07 -3.86 6.53
C LYS A 99 -14.81 -2.37 6.33
N ASP A 100 -14.77 -1.59 7.40
CA ASP A 100 -14.61 -0.15 7.33
C ASP A 100 -13.13 0.22 7.19
N LEU A 101 -12.82 0.92 6.10
CA LEU A 101 -11.47 1.35 5.78
C LEU A 101 -11.34 2.87 5.94
N TYR A 102 -10.59 3.28 6.94
CA TYR A 102 -10.20 4.66 7.19
C TYR A 102 -8.73 4.87 6.84
N PHE A 103 -8.43 5.96 6.16
CA PHE A 103 -7.06 6.33 5.81
C PHE A 103 -6.94 7.84 5.66
N ASN A 104 -5.75 8.37 5.94
CA ASN A 104 -5.44 9.77 5.64
C ASN A 104 -5.05 9.90 4.18
N LEU A 105 -5.43 11.00 3.55
CA LEU A 105 -5.02 11.38 2.19
C LEU A 105 -4.55 12.83 2.18
N SER A 106 -3.36 13.07 1.65
CA SER A 106 -2.81 14.42 1.55
C SER A 106 -3.17 15.05 0.21
N LEU A 107 -3.43 16.36 0.20
CA LEU A 107 -3.68 17.16 -1.00
C LEU A 107 -2.67 18.30 -1.10
N TRP A 108 -1.82 18.26 -2.13
CA TRP A 108 -0.72 19.19 -2.30
C TRP A 108 -1.19 20.64 -2.49
N SER A 109 -2.18 20.87 -3.36
CA SER A 109 -2.64 22.22 -3.73
C SER A 109 -3.21 23.03 -2.55
N ALA A 110 -3.84 22.34 -1.61
CA ALA A 110 -4.44 22.94 -0.43
C ALA A 110 -3.56 22.83 0.82
N TYR A 111 -2.48 22.04 0.74
CA TYR A 111 -1.61 21.73 1.89
C TYR A 111 -2.42 21.13 3.06
N ASP A 112 -3.32 20.21 2.74
CA ASP A 112 -4.33 19.66 3.65
C ASP A 112 -4.24 18.13 3.76
N VAL A 113 -4.72 17.58 4.88
CA VAL A 113 -4.81 16.15 5.14
C VAL A 113 -6.25 15.80 5.51
N MET A 114 -6.85 14.91 4.73
CA MET A 114 -8.24 14.51 4.87
C MET A 114 -8.32 13.10 5.45
N LEU A 115 -9.26 12.87 6.36
CA LEU A 115 -9.66 11.52 6.74
C LEU A 115 -10.67 10.99 5.72
N MET A 116 -10.29 9.93 5.02
CA MET A 116 -11.11 9.25 4.03
C MET A 116 -11.75 8.01 4.66
N HIS A 117 -12.91 7.62 4.15
CA HIS A 117 -13.60 6.39 4.52
C HIS A 117 -14.16 5.70 3.28
N THR A 118 -14.03 4.37 3.24
CA THR A 118 -14.70 3.50 2.27
C THR A 118 -14.98 2.14 2.92
N GLU A 119 -15.77 1.30 2.26
CA GLU A 119 -16.03 -0.07 2.69
C GLU A 119 -15.33 -1.08 1.77
N LEU A 120 -14.76 -2.12 2.38
CA LEU A 120 -14.19 -3.28 1.69
C LEU A 120 -15.32 -4.19 1.17
N PRO A 121 -15.10 -4.91 0.05
CA PRO A 121 -16.11 -5.76 -0.59
C PRO A 121 -16.54 -6.98 0.25
#